data_AF-A0A7S3LZ63-F1
#
_entry.id   AF-A0A7S3LZ63-F1
#
_cell.length_a   1.000
_cell.length_b   1.000
_cell.length_c   1.000
_cell.angle_alpha   90.00
_cell.angle_beta   90.00
_cell.angle_gamma   90.00
#
_symmetry.space_group_name_H-M   'P 1'
#
loop_
_entity.id
_entity.type
_entity.pdbx_description
1 polymer ?
#
loop_
_entity_poly.entity_id
_entity_poly.type
_entity_poly.pdbx_seq_one_letter_code
_entity_poly.pdbx_strand_id
1 'polypeptide(L)'
;PILNSLLDKLIESCVVEKTYLLDVFTKLYIATDSNPVDGHTYELCSDLVDVVIDVSCIYGLSPQDGAAIPYDQESSSAIHLNSGMVLYLREVSRYLALVCVIKEEYFLKRSLLDYNINCLRASLDQVLSESSDF
;
A
#
# COMPACT_ATOMS: atom_id res chain seq x y z
N PRO A 1 -15.43 -0.19 9.23
CA PRO A 1 -16.01 -1.49 8.84
C PRO A 1 -15.89 -1.80 7.35
N ILE A 2 -16.37 -0.91 6.47
CA ILE A 2 -16.36 -1.11 5.00
C ILE A 2 -14.92 -1.30 4.48
N LEU A 3 -13.98 -0.46 4.95
CA LEU A 3 -12.58 -0.50 4.55
C LEU A 3 -11.91 -1.86 4.82
N ASN A 4 -12.06 -2.38 6.04
CA ASN A 4 -11.51 -3.69 6.41
C ASN A 4 -12.12 -4.79 5.53
N SER A 5 -13.44 -4.75 5.27
CA SER A 5 -14.08 -5.72 4.38
C SER A 5 -13.60 -5.65 2.93
N LEU A 6 -13.17 -4.47 2.45
CA LEU A 6 -12.56 -4.35 1.13
C LEU A 6 -11.14 -4.95 1.10
N LEU A 7 -10.36 -4.75 2.17
CA LEU A 7 -9.04 -5.37 2.33
C LEU A 7 -9.13 -6.89 2.44
N ASP A 8 -10.12 -7.41 3.18
CA ASP A 8 -10.37 -8.85 3.30
C ASP A 8 -10.66 -9.47 1.93
N LYS A 9 -11.50 -8.82 1.09
CA LYS A 9 -11.75 -9.27 -0.30
C LYS A 9 -10.50 -9.23 -1.17
N LEU A 10 -9.63 -8.23 -1.00
CA LEU A 10 -8.37 -8.16 -1.73
C LEU A 10 -7.47 -9.34 -1.35
N ILE A 11 -7.36 -9.64 -0.05
CA ILE A 11 -6.59 -10.77 0.45
C ILE A 11 -7.12 -12.10 -0.10
N GLU A 12 -8.43 -12.33 -0.03
CA GLU A 12 -9.06 -13.55 -0.54
C GLU A 12 -8.85 -13.75 -2.05
N SER A 13 -8.91 -12.67 -2.83
CA SER A 13 -8.79 -12.75 -4.29
C SER A 13 -7.34 -12.85 -4.79
N CYS A 14 -6.38 -12.29 -4.07
CA CYS A 14 -4.98 -12.19 -4.49
C CYS A 14 -4.02 -13.12 -3.73
N VAL A 15 -4.51 -13.85 -2.72
CA VAL A 15 -3.69 -14.72 -1.86
C VAL A 15 -2.55 -13.94 -1.19
N VAL A 16 -2.88 -12.76 -0.69
CA VAL A 16 -1.97 -11.90 0.08
C VAL A 16 -1.97 -12.36 1.53
N GLU A 17 -0.82 -12.38 2.20
CA GLU A 17 -0.78 -12.82 3.61
C GLU A 17 -1.25 -11.75 4.58
N LYS A 18 -0.85 -10.49 4.32
CA LYS A 18 -1.19 -9.36 5.18
C LYS A 18 -1.25 -8.07 4.39
N THR A 19 -2.15 -7.17 4.78
CA THR A 19 -2.29 -5.84 4.19
C THR A 19 -2.43 -4.76 5.25
N TYR A 20 -1.85 -3.61 4.96
CA TYR A 20 -1.94 -2.42 5.78
C TYR A 20 -2.23 -1.22 4.88
N LEU A 21 -3.21 -0.41 5.24
CA LEU A 21 -3.41 0.91 4.65
C LEU A 21 -2.79 1.93 5.59
N LEU A 22 -1.57 2.36 5.27
CA LEU A 22 -0.77 3.26 6.10
C LEU A 22 -0.86 4.71 5.60
N ASP A 23 -0.87 5.63 6.55
CA ASP A 23 -0.49 7.01 6.30
C ASP A 23 1.04 7.10 6.12
N VAL A 24 1.49 7.64 5.00
CA VAL A 24 2.91 7.63 4.59
C VAL A 24 3.83 8.43 5.51
N PHE A 25 3.31 9.44 6.21
CA PHE A 25 4.09 10.34 7.06
C PHE A 25 4.07 9.91 8.52
N THR A 26 2.89 9.59 9.04
CA THR A 26 2.72 9.24 10.46
C THR A 26 2.96 7.76 10.73
N LYS A 27 3.00 6.93 9.69
CA LYS A 27 3.06 5.47 9.73
C LYS A 27 1.86 4.81 10.38
N LEU A 28 0.84 5.57 10.78
CA LEU A 28 -0.38 5.03 11.36
C LEU A 28 -1.16 4.25 10.30
N TYR A 29 -1.50 3.00 10.59
CA TYR A 29 -2.41 2.24 9.74
C TYR A 29 -3.86 2.58 10.09
N ILE A 30 -4.64 2.99 9.07
CA ILE A 30 -6.07 3.32 9.22
C ILE A 30 -6.92 2.05 9.19
N ALA A 31 -6.47 1.07 8.41
CA ALA A 31 -7.12 -0.22 8.28
C ALA A 31 -6.12 -1.31 7.96
N THR A 32 -6.53 -2.52 8.32
CA THR A 32 -5.83 -3.77 8.01
C THR A 32 -6.89 -4.85 7.82
N ASP A 33 -6.50 -5.95 7.21
CA ASP A 33 -7.31 -7.14 7.09
C ASP A 33 -7.52 -7.86 8.44
N SER A 34 -8.38 -8.86 8.41
CA SER A 34 -8.80 -9.64 9.58
C SER A 34 -7.74 -10.61 10.13
N ASN A 35 -6.61 -10.84 9.46
CA ASN A 35 -5.53 -11.67 10.00
C ASN A 35 -4.89 -10.98 11.22
N PRO A 36 -4.40 -11.75 12.21
CA PRO A 36 -3.77 -11.16 13.39
C PRO A 36 -2.58 -10.27 13.01
N VAL A 37 -2.49 -9.12 13.67
CA VAL A 37 -1.39 -8.18 13.46
C VAL A 37 -0.16 -8.64 14.23
N ASP A 38 0.95 -8.81 13.53
CA ASP A 38 2.27 -9.01 14.11
C ASP A 38 3.05 -7.68 14.11
N GLY A 39 3.62 -7.34 15.27
CA GLY A 39 4.31 -6.06 15.47
C GLY A 39 5.57 -5.93 14.60
N HIS A 40 6.32 -7.02 14.44
CA HIS A 40 7.54 -7.01 13.62
C HIS A 40 7.21 -6.89 12.13
N THR A 41 6.15 -7.54 11.67
CA THR A 41 5.67 -7.40 10.28
C THR A 41 5.25 -5.95 10.00
N TYR A 42 4.57 -5.29 10.93
CA TYR A 42 4.22 -3.88 10.80
C TYR A 42 5.46 -2.97 10.79
N GLU A 43 6.43 -3.18 11.68
CA GLU A 43 7.69 -2.42 11.71
C GLU A 43 8.42 -2.53 10.36
N LEU A 44 8.52 -3.74 9.80
CA LEU A 44 9.10 -3.97 8.48
C LEU A 44 8.33 -3.26 7.35
N CYS A 45 7.00 -3.22 7.43
CA CYS A 45 6.16 -2.49 6.47
C CYS A 45 6.33 -0.96 6.60
N SER A 46 6.57 -0.46 7.80
CA SER A 46 6.87 0.96 8.04
C SER A 46 8.22 1.34 7.45
N ASP A 47 9.25 0.53 7.70
CA ASP A 47 10.61 0.73 7.16
C ASP A 47 10.60 0.74 5.63
N LEU A 48 9.78 -0.12 5.00
CA LEU A 48 9.57 -0.09 3.55
C LEU A 48 9.10 1.28 3.05
N VAL A 49 8.13 1.90 3.74
CA VAL A 49 7.63 3.22 3.34
C VAL A 49 8.76 4.25 3.41
N ASP A 50 9.57 4.24 4.47
CA ASP A 50 10.71 5.16 4.60
C ASP A 50 11.72 4.97 3.47
N VAL A 51 12.09 3.73 3.15
CA VAL A 51 12.99 3.44 2.01
C VAL A 51 12.43 3.98 0.70
N VAL A 52 11.13 3.76 0.44
CA VAL A 52 10.48 4.23 -0.79
C VAL A 52 10.47 5.76 -0.86
N ILE A 53 10.13 6.43 0.24
CA ILE A 53 10.08 7.89 0.29
C ILE A 53 11.49 8.50 0.18
N ASP A 54 12.48 7.97 0.89
CA ASP A 54 13.85 8.49 0.87
C ASP A 54 14.49 8.36 -0.52
N VAL A 55 14.29 7.22 -1.20
CA VAL A 55 14.75 7.04 -2.59
C VAL A 55 14.02 7.99 -3.53
N SER A 56 12.71 8.16 -3.34
CA SER A 56 11.89 9.06 -4.15
C SER A 56 12.23 10.53 -3.91
N CYS A 57 12.70 10.91 -2.71
CA CYS A 57 13.22 12.26 -2.44
C CYS A 57 14.44 12.59 -3.32
N ILE A 58 15.27 11.59 -3.63
CA ILE A 58 16.50 11.79 -4.40
C ILE A 58 16.21 11.78 -5.90
N TYR A 59 15.37 10.85 -6.36
CA TYR A 59 15.21 10.56 -7.80
C TYR A 59 13.79 10.72 -8.35
N GLY A 60 12.77 10.87 -7.49
CA GLY A 60 11.37 10.96 -7.87
C GLY A 60 10.86 12.39 -8.11
N LEU A 61 11.65 13.41 -7.77
CA LEU A 61 11.28 14.81 -7.97
C LEU A 61 11.82 15.32 -9.30
N SER A 62 10.96 15.91 -10.14
CA SER A 62 11.45 16.68 -11.28
C SER A 62 11.89 18.07 -10.81
N PRO A 63 12.86 18.71 -11.49
CA PRO A 63 13.30 20.08 -11.15
C PRO A 63 12.18 21.12 -11.19
N GLN A 64 11.04 20.79 -11.78
CA GLN A 64 9.87 21.64 -11.96
C GLN A 64 8.91 21.56 -10.76
N ASP A 65 9.00 20.49 -9.95
CA ASP A 65 8.04 20.19 -8.88
C ASP A 65 8.34 20.94 -7.56
N GLY A 66 9.50 21.60 -7.47
CA GLY A 66 9.88 22.36 -6.27
C GLY A 66 9.89 21.48 -5.01
N ALA A 67 9.25 21.94 -3.93
CA ALA A 67 9.09 21.19 -2.67
C ALA A 67 7.86 20.25 -2.71
N ALA A 68 7.70 19.50 -3.80
CA ALA A 68 6.65 18.51 -3.91
C ALA A 68 6.92 17.30 -2.99
N ILE A 69 5.85 16.63 -2.60
CA ILE A 69 5.92 15.37 -1.87
C ILE A 69 6.41 14.32 -2.90
N PRO A 70 7.48 13.55 -2.61
CA PRO A 70 7.99 12.51 -3.51
C PRO A 70 7.14 11.23 -3.39
N TYR A 71 5.83 11.42 -3.58
CA TYR A 71 4.79 10.41 -3.48
C TYR A 71 3.60 10.88 -4.33
N ASP A 72 3.29 10.11 -5.36
CA ASP A 72 2.35 10.42 -6.42
C ASP A 72 1.47 9.21 -6.78
N GLN A 73 0.62 9.36 -7.80
CA GLN A 73 -0.35 8.33 -8.18
C GLN A 73 0.28 7.07 -8.79
N GLU A 74 1.55 7.14 -9.21
CA GLU A 74 2.28 6.02 -9.82
C GLU A 74 3.25 5.36 -8.83
N SER A 75 3.35 5.91 -7.63
CA SER A 75 4.26 5.47 -6.58
C SER A 75 4.00 4.01 -6.21
N SER A 76 5.02 3.19 -6.42
CA SER A 76 4.98 1.76 -6.13
C SER A 76 6.35 1.18 -5.91
N SER A 77 6.42 0.11 -5.12
CA SER A 77 7.66 -0.62 -4.85
C SER A 77 7.40 -2.09 -4.59
N ALA A 78 8.36 -2.93 -4.95
CA ALA A 78 8.36 -4.36 -4.65
C ALA A 78 9.74 -4.75 -4.13
N ILE A 79 9.83 -5.18 -2.87
CA ILE A 79 11.08 -5.66 -2.25
C ILE A 79 10.97 -7.15 -1.97
N HIS A 80 11.83 -7.93 -2.62
CA HIS A 80 11.92 -9.38 -2.42
C HIS A 80 12.86 -9.67 -1.25
N LEU A 81 12.36 -10.41 -0.27
CA LEU A 81 13.10 -10.86 0.91
C LEU A 81 13.69 -12.25 0.66
N ASN A 82 14.81 -12.56 1.32
CA ASN A 82 15.44 -13.89 1.25
C ASN A 82 14.58 -15.03 1.85
N SER A 83 13.49 -14.68 2.54
CA SER A 83 12.51 -15.62 3.09
C SER A 83 11.51 -16.15 2.07
N GLY A 84 11.54 -15.67 0.81
CA GLY A 84 10.53 -15.98 -0.20
C GLY A 84 9.26 -15.13 -0.09
N MET A 85 9.33 -14.05 0.67
CA MET A 85 8.27 -13.05 0.82
C MET A 85 8.58 -11.80 0.00
N VAL A 86 7.55 -11.11 -0.45
CA VAL A 86 7.60 -9.85 -1.19
C VAL A 86 6.81 -8.82 -0.43
N LEU A 87 7.46 -7.69 -0.12
CA LEU A 87 6.80 -6.50 0.38
C LEU A 87 6.40 -5.64 -0.80
N TYR A 88 5.11 -5.43 -0.99
CA TYR A 88 4.56 -4.68 -2.11
C TYR A 88 3.86 -3.41 -1.64
N LEU A 89 4.33 -2.26 -2.10
CA LEU A 89 3.75 -0.96 -1.80
C LEU A 89 3.08 -0.39 -3.06
N ARG A 90 1.85 0.10 -2.90
CA ARG A 90 1.13 0.88 -3.92
C ARG A 90 0.44 2.08 -3.33
N GLU A 91 0.51 3.20 -4.03
CA GLU A 91 -0.29 4.37 -3.69
C GLU A 91 -1.78 4.11 -3.93
N VAL A 92 -2.58 4.60 -2.98
CA VAL A 92 -4.04 4.51 -3.00
C VAL A 92 -4.65 5.92 -2.97
N SER A 93 -4.12 6.79 -2.13
CA SER A 93 -4.49 8.21 -2.09
C SER A 93 -3.26 9.04 -1.77
N ARG A 94 -3.37 10.38 -1.87
CA ARG A 94 -2.27 11.34 -1.71
C ARG A 94 -1.41 11.11 -0.46
N TYR A 95 -1.97 10.58 0.61
CA TYR A 95 -1.25 10.31 1.86
C TYR A 95 -1.33 8.84 2.30
N LEU A 96 -2.04 7.99 1.55
CA LEU A 96 -2.30 6.61 1.94
C LEU A 96 -1.62 5.65 0.98
N ALA A 97 -0.80 4.77 1.53
CA ALA A 97 -0.16 3.66 0.84
C ALA A 97 -0.78 2.35 1.30
N LEU A 98 -1.10 1.48 0.34
CA LEU A 98 -1.35 0.08 0.62
C LEU A 98 -0.02 -0.66 0.61
N VAL A 99 0.29 -1.32 1.73
CA VAL A 99 1.44 -2.22 1.85
C VAL A 99 0.92 -3.64 2.03
N CYS A 100 1.36 -4.54 1.16
CA CYS A 100 1.00 -5.95 1.13
C CYS A 100 2.23 -6.82 1.39
N VAL A 101 2.04 -7.88 2.16
CA VAL A 101 3.04 -8.94 2.37
C VAL A 101 2.55 -10.18 1.63
N ILE A 102 3.32 -10.65 0.65
CA ILE A 102 2.87 -11.66 -0.32
C ILE A 102 3.97 -12.71 -0.48
N LYS A 103 3.62 -14.00 -0.64
CA LYS A 103 4.62 -14.98 -1.06
C LYS A 103 5.04 -14.76 -2.51
N GLU A 104 6.32 -14.97 -2.79
CA GLU A 104 6.89 -14.78 -4.13
C GLU A 104 6.16 -15.59 -5.23
N GLU A 105 5.69 -16.79 -4.90
CA GLU A 105 4.92 -17.64 -5.82
C GLU A 105 3.60 -17.00 -6.30
N TYR A 106 2.93 -16.20 -5.46
CA TYR A 106 1.70 -15.50 -5.82
C TYR A 106 1.98 -14.15 -6.49
N PHE A 107 3.14 -13.56 -6.21
CA PHE A 107 3.57 -12.31 -6.83
C PHE A 107 3.85 -12.44 -8.34
N LEU A 108 4.05 -13.66 -8.84
CA LEU A 108 4.15 -13.94 -10.29
C LEU A 108 2.96 -13.40 -11.09
N LYS A 109 1.78 -13.27 -10.47
CA LYS A 109 0.57 -12.70 -11.07
C LYS A 109 0.37 -11.22 -10.73
N ARG A 110 1.46 -10.46 -10.60
CA ARG A 110 1.45 -9.03 -10.25
C ARG A 110 0.42 -8.20 -11.00
N SER A 111 0.23 -8.43 -12.30
CA SER A 111 -0.73 -7.65 -13.10
C SER A 111 -2.19 -7.80 -12.62
N LEU A 112 -2.57 -8.97 -12.11
CA LEU A 112 -3.90 -9.18 -11.53
C LEU A 112 -4.04 -8.50 -10.16
N LEU A 113 -2.97 -8.54 -9.37
CA LEU A 113 -2.89 -7.82 -8.10
C LEU A 113 -3.03 -6.31 -8.34
N ASP A 114 -2.29 -5.75 -9.31
CA ASP A 114 -2.36 -4.33 -9.67
C ASP A 114 -3.76 -3.93 -10.13
N TYR A 115 -4.40 -4.78 -10.95
CA TYR A 115 -5.79 -4.57 -11.36
C TYR A 115 -6.74 -4.54 -10.15
N ASN A 116 -6.63 -5.50 -9.24
CA ASN A 116 -7.48 -5.57 -8.06
C ASN A 116 -7.23 -4.40 -7.09
N ILE A 117 -5.98 -3.96 -6.94
CA ILE A 117 -5.63 -2.75 -6.16
C ILE A 117 -6.22 -1.50 -6.82
N ASN A 118 -6.24 -1.39 -8.15
CA ASN A 118 -6.89 -0.28 -8.83
C ASN A 118 -8.42 -0.29 -8.60
N CYS A 119 -9.06 -1.45 -8.59
CA CYS A 119 -10.48 -1.57 -8.22
C CYS A 119 -10.74 -1.17 -6.76
N LEU A 120 -9.84 -1.56 -5.85
CA LEU A 120 -9.87 -1.15 -4.45
C LEU A 120 -9.76 0.38 -4.35
N ARG A 121 -8.76 0.98 -5.00
CA ARG A 121 -8.55 2.43 -5.04
C ARG A 121 -9.80 3.18 -5.49
N ALA A 122 -10.41 2.77 -6.60
CA ALA A 122 -11.65 3.38 -7.08
C ALA A 122 -12.81 3.28 -6.09
N SER A 123 -12.89 2.17 -5.36
CA SER A 123 -13.92 1.99 -4.30
C SER A 123 -13.63 2.85 -3.08
N LEU A 124 -12.35 3.08 -2.75
CA LEU A 124 -11.94 3.93 -1.64
C LEU A 124 -12.21 5.41 -1.92
N ASP A 125 -11.94 5.86 -3.14
CA ASP A 125 -12.25 7.22 -3.55
C ASP A 125 -13.75 7.53 -3.41
N GLN A 126 -14.63 6.57 -3.75
CA GLN A 126 -16.07 6.71 -3.54
C GLN A 126 -16.43 6.85 -2.06
N VAL A 127 -15.94 5.95 -1.21
CA VAL A 127 -16.21 5.99 0.24
C VAL A 127 -15.69 7.27 0.89
N LEU A 128 -14.51 7.74 0.49
CA LEU A 128 -13.94 8.99 0.98
C LEU A 128 -14.74 10.21 0.52
N SER A 129 -15.25 10.20 -0.72
CA SER A 129 -16.08 11.29 -1.24
C SER A 129 -17.46 11.40 -0.54
N GLU A 130 -18.11 10.27 -0.24
CA GLU A 130 -19.38 10.24 0.49
C GLU A 130 -19.23 10.71 1.95
N SER A 131 -18.03 10.59 2.52
CA SER A 131 -17.73 11.02 3.89
C SER A 131 -17.51 12.53 3.99
N SER A 132 -17.18 13.21 2.90
CA SER A 132 -16.95 14.67 2.84
C SER A 132 -18.23 15.50 2.62
N ASP A 133 -19.36 14.85 2.34
CA ASP A 133 -20.67 15.51 2.17
C ASP A 133 -21.47 15.65 3.48
N PHE A 134 -20.87 15.36 4.63
CA PHE A 134 -21.44 15.52 5.98
C PHE A 134 -20.66 16.49 6.87
#